data_AF-A0AAC9YSR0-F1
#
_entry.id   AF-A0AAC9YSR0-F1
#
_cell.length_a   1.000
_cell.length_b   1.000
_cell.length_c   1.000
_cell.angle_alpha   90.00
_cell.angle_beta   90.00
_cell.angle_gamma   90.00
#
_symmetry.space_group_name_H-M   'P 1'
#
loop_
_entity.id
_entity.type
_entity.pdbx_description
1 polymer ?
#
loop_
_entity_poly.entity_id
_entity_poly.type
_entity_poly.pdbx_seq_one_letter_code
_entity_poly.pdbx_strand_id
1 'polypeptide(L)'
;MSLQSSNAFQILDLRNVAKQKFQNAGLLMTGEYLTARIPVSCICQKCGAKTKQTLNGVMNGKTCKYCYHVGIKYGESAYLYLIIHKEFSSIKVGISNHEANLNRLEAHKKNGWELYKSFDFDTANEAEWFETKLLNWLRRDRQLGVHLVRELMPQGGFSETVDGNEISILEIEQKFLELLEIGMTD
;
A
#
# COMPACT_ATOMS: atom_id res chain seq x y z
N MET A 1 -41.27 14.48 17.43
CA MET A 1 -40.68 13.46 16.54
C MET A 1 -40.34 14.11 15.21
N SER A 2 -39.06 14.26 14.82
CA SER A 2 -38.67 14.42 13.39
C SER A 2 -37.17 14.69 13.11
N LEU A 3 -36.26 14.69 14.09
CA LEU A 3 -34.81 14.90 13.79
C LEU A 3 -34.06 13.61 13.42
N GLN A 4 -34.64 12.42 13.60
CA GLN A 4 -33.98 11.15 13.29
C GLN A 4 -34.19 10.67 11.84
N SER A 5 -35.26 11.12 11.16
CA SER A 5 -35.65 10.64 9.84
C SER A 5 -34.86 11.27 8.68
N SER A 6 -34.40 12.52 8.81
CA SER A 6 -33.62 13.20 7.76
C SER A 6 -32.18 12.66 7.64
N ASN A 7 -31.54 12.36 8.77
CA ASN A 7 -30.16 11.89 8.81
C ASN A 7 -30.03 10.45 8.27
N ALA A 8 -31.01 9.58 8.58
CA ALA A 8 -31.04 8.21 8.06
C ALA A 8 -31.21 8.16 6.53
N PHE A 9 -32.03 9.06 5.96
CA PHE A 9 -32.22 9.16 4.52
C PHE A 9 -30.93 9.64 3.82
N GLN A 10 -30.26 10.64 4.38
CA GLN A 10 -28.99 11.16 3.85
C GLN A 10 -27.85 10.14 3.91
N ILE A 11 -27.78 9.33 4.98
CA ILE A 11 -26.81 8.24 5.11
C ILE A 11 -27.09 7.10 4.11
N LEU A 12 -28.35 6.74 3.90
CA LEU A 12 -28.75 5.73 2.93
C LEU A 12 -28.39 6.16 1.50
N ASP A 13 -28.59 7.43 1.18
CA ASP A 13 -28.21 8.00 -0.12
C ASP A 13 -26.70 7.91 -0.36
N LEU A 14 -25.86 8.28 0.62
CA LEU A 14 -24.41 8.14 0.52
C LEU A 14 -23.94 6.69 0.32
N ARG A 15 -24.59 5.72 0.99
CA ARG A 15 -24.31 4.29 0.81
C ARG A 15 -24.67 3.81 -0.59
N ASN A 16 -25.78 4.29 -1.14
CA ASN A 16 -26.20 3.98 -2.51
C ASN A 16 -25.25 4.57 -3.54
N VAL A 17 -24.84 5.83 -3.35
CA VAL A 17 -23.81 6.47 -4.19
C VAL A 17 -22.51 5.68 -4.14
N ALA A 18 -22.05 5.28 -2.96
CA ALA A 18 -20.85 4.46 -2.82
C ALA A 18 -20.99 3.13 -3.58
N LYS A 19 -22.10 2.41 -3.38
CA LYS A 19 -22.38 1.14 -4.05
C LYS A 19 -22.35 1.27 -5.58
N GLN A 20 -22.99 2.31 -6.12
CA GLN A 20 -23.00 2.58 -7.55
C GLN A 20 -21.59 2.86 -8.09
N LYS A 21 -20.77 3.65 -7.36
CA LYS A 21 -19.40 3.95 -7.78
C LYS A 21 -18.52 2.70 -7.79
N PHE A 22 -18.62 1.85 -6.78
CA PHE A 22 -17.89 0.57 -6.76
C PHE A 22 -18.34 -0.35 -7.89
N GLN A 23 -19.65 -0.47 -8.13
CA GLN A 23 -20.18 -1.29 -9.21
C GLN A 23 -19.71 -0.80 -10.59
N ASN A 24 -19.69 0.50 -10.84
CA ASN A 24 -19.17 1.09 -12.07
C ASN A 24 -17.67 0.80 -12.28
N ALA A 25 -16.91 0.61 -11.20
CA ALA A 25 -15.51 0.20 -11.24
C ALA A 25 -15.32 -1.33 -11.33
N GLY A 26 -16.40 -2.10 -11.50
CA GLY A 26 -16.37 -3.57 -11.56
C GLY A 26 -16.08 -4.23 -10.21
N LEU A 27 -16.44 -3.58 -9.11
CA LEU A 27 -16.22 -4.04 -7.75
C LEU A 27 -17.56 -4.24 -7.04
N LEU A 28 -17.81 -5.45 -6.55
CA LEU A 28 -18.94 -5.76 -5.69
C LEU A 28 -18.55 -5.54 -4.22
N MET A 29 -19.12 -4.56 -3.54
CA MET A 29 -18.91 -4.38 -2.11
C MET A 29 -19.44 -5.57 -1.31
N THR A 30 -18.61 -6.11 -0.42
CA THR A 30 -18.95 -7.16 0.53
C THR A 30 -18.84 -6.72 1.99
N GLY A 31 -18.18 -5.58 2.25
CA GLY A 31 -18.13 -4.92 3.56
C GLY A 31 -19.04 -3.70 3.66
N GLU A 32 -19.18 -3.17 4.87
CA GLU A 32 -19.94 -1.95 5.12
C GLU A 32 -19.18 -0.69 4.66
N TYR A 33 -19.89 0.25 4.05
CA TYR A 33 -19.38 1.60 3.81
C TYR A 33 -19.58 2.48 5.04
N LEU A 34 -18.47 2.96 5.60
CA LEU A 34 -18.47 3.88 6.74
C LEU A 34 -18.16 5.32 6.30
N THR A 35 -17.02 5.52 5.63
CA THR A 35 -16.59 6.83 5.13
C THR A 35 -15.80 6.68 3.83
N ALA A 36 -15.59 7.79 3.12
CA ALA A 36 -14.88 7.76 1.85
C ALA A 36 -13.38 7.41 1.95
N ARG A 37 -12.81 7.45 3.16
CA ARG A 37 -11.39 7.16 3.44
C ARG A 37 -11.17 5.78 4.05
N ILE A 38 -12.19 5.15 4.61
CA ILE A 38 -12.09 3.80 5.18
C ILE A 38 -12.21 2.78 4.04
N PRO A 39 -11.26 1.82 3.92
CA PRO A 39 -11.36 0.78 2.90
C PRO A 39 -12.58 -0.11 3.11
N VAL A 40 -13.31 -0.38 2.03
CA VAL A 40 -14.42 -1.32 1.97
C VAL A 40 -13.96 -2.61 1.31
N SER A 41 -14.23 -3.76 1.95
CA SER A 41 -14.04 -5.08 1.35
C SER A 41 -14.94 -5.25 0.12
N CYS A 42 -14.37 -5.76 -0.96
CA CYS A 42 -15.08 -5.99 -2.22
C CYS A 42 -14.53 -7.21 -2.97
N ILE A 43 -15.33 -7.73 -3.90
CA ILE A 43 -14.97 -8.78 -4.85
C ILE A 43 -14.88 -8.15 -6.24
N CYS A 44 -13.78 -8.37 -6.94
CA CYS A 44 -13.67 -7.95 -8.34
C CYS A 44 -14.56 -8.82 -9.23
N GLN A 45 -15.43 -8.19 -10.01
CA GLN A 45 -16.34 -8.91 -10.91
C GLN A 45 -15.63 -9.46 -12.15
N LYS A 46 -14.41 -8.98 -12.48
CA LYS A 46 -13.61 -9.47 -13.61
C LYS A 46 -12.83 -10.74 -13.27
N CYS A 47 -12.10 -10.75 -12.14
CA CYS A 47 -11.20 -11.86 -11.77
C CYS A 47 -11.64 -12.64 -10.52
N GLY A 48 -12.71 -12.24 -9.84
CA GLY A 48 -13.19 -12.89 -8.62
C GLY A 48 -12.35 -12.60 -7.36
N ALA A 49 -11.23 -11.89 -7.46
CA ALA A 49 -10.35 -11.65 -6.33
C ALA A 49 -11.03 -10.80 -5.22
N LYS A 50 -10.78 -11.17 -3.96
CA LYS A 50 -11.13 -10.37 -2.80
C LYS A 50 -10.12 -9.22 -2.66
N THR A 51 -10.60 -7.99 -2.58
CA THR A 51 -9.76 -6.80 -2.44
C THR A 51 -10.42 -5.78 -1.51
N LYS A 52 -9.71 -4.69 -1.20
CA LYS A 52 -10.21 -3.57 -0.39
C LYS A 52 -9.92 -2.28 -1.13
N GLN A 53 -10.91 -1.40 -1.23
CA GLN A 53 -10.75 -0.08 -1.85
C GLN A 53 -11.48 0.99 -1.03
N THR A 54 -10.97 2.21 -1.03
CA THR A 54 -11.69 3.36 -0.46
C THR A 54 -12.57 3.99 -1.54
N LEU A 55 -13.67 4.64 -1.17
CA LEU A 55 -14.50 5.36 -2.15
C LEU A 55 -13.70 6.47 -2.85
N ASN A 56 -12.86 7.21 -2.10
CA ASN A 56 -11.94 8.20 -2.71
C ASN A 56 -11.00 7.57 -3.74
N GLY A 57 -10.49 6.36 -3.46
CA GLY A 57 -9.68 5.61 -4.41
C GLY A 57 -10.45 5.30 -5.68
N VAL A 58 -11.65 4.73 -5.55
CA VAL A 58 -12.52 4.38 -6.68
C VAL A 58 -12.90 5.62 -7.51
N MET A 59 -13.24 6.73 -6.85
CA MET A 59 -13.54 8.01 -7.53
C MET A 59 -12.35 8.56 -8.30
N ASN A 60 -11.13 8.29 -7.84
CA ASN A 60 -9.89 8.63 -8.54
C ASN A 60 -9.42 7.54 -9.52
N GLY A 61 -10.31 6.62 -9.91
CA GLY A 61 -10.03 5.63 -10.94
C GLY A 61 -9.31 4.36 -10.45
N LYS A 62 -9.15 4.15 -9.14
CA LYS A 62 -8.61 2.87 -8.65
C LYS A 62 -9.60 1.74 -8.93
N THR A 63 -9.09 0.67 -9.53
CA THR A 63 -9.83 -0.56 -9.80
C THR A 63 -9.21 -1.74 -9.05
N CYS A 64 -9.61 -2.97 -9.37
CA CYS A 64 -9.03 -4.16 -8.77
C CYS A 64 -7.51 -4.20 -8.95
N LYS A 65 -6.77 -4.22 -7.83
CA LYS A 65 -5.29 -4.24 -7.84
C LYS A 65 -4.69 -5.43 -8.58
N TYR A 66 -5.43 -6.54 -8.67
CA TYR A 66 -5.03 -7.76 -9.39
C TYR A 66 -5.26 -7.69 -10.90
N CYS A 67 -6.24 -6.90 -11.36
CA CYS A 67 -6.52 -6.71 -12.78
C CYS A 67 -5.72 -5.55 -13.37
N TYR A 68 -5.06 -4.75 -12.54
CA TYR A 68 -4.27 -3.62 -12.98
C TYR A 68 -2.95 -4.11 -13.56
N HIS A 69 -2.81 -4.04 -14.88
CA HIS A 69 -1.65 -4.61 -15.60
C HIS A 69 -0.42 -3.69 -15.65
N VAL A 70 -0.51 -2.48 -15.07
CA VAL A 70 0.58 -1.48 -15.04
C VAL A 70 1.13 -1.41 -13.62
N GLY A 71 2.38 -1.78 -13.38
CA GLY A 71 2.98 -1.75 -12.03
C GLY A 71 3.10 -3.13 -11.38
N ILE A 72 2.79 -3.25 -10.07
CA ILE A 72 2.93 -4.53 -9.36
C ILE A 72 1.86 -5.51 -9.83
N LYS A 73 2.30 -6.67 -10.30
CA LYS A 73 1.47 -7.84 -10.53
C LYS A 73 1.50 -8.69 -9.26
N TYR A 74 0.45 -8.60 -8.46
CA TYR A 74 0.41 -9.15 -7.10
C TYR A 74 0.47 -10.69 -7.01
N GLY A 75 0.16 -11.40 -8.10
CA GLY A 75 0.26 -12.86 -8.16
C GLY A 75 1.60 -13.38 -8.68
N GLU A 76 2.50 -12.49 -9.08
CA GLU A 76 3.82 -12.85 -9.65
C GLU A 76 4.90 -12.74 -8.58
N SER A 77 6.03 -13.41 -8.79
CA SER A 77 7.20 -13.32 -7.92
C SER A 77 7.65 -11.88 -7.72
N ALA A 78 8.13 -11.61 -6.52
CA ALA A 78 8.46 -10.26 -6.09
C ALA A 78 9.51 -10.25 -5.01
N TYR A 79 10.05 -9.06 -4.75
CA TYR A 79 10.97 -8.83 -3.66
C TYR A 79 10.59 -7.56 -2.92
N LEU A 80 10.83 -7.57 -1.61
CA LEU A 80 10.89 -6.37 -0.78
C LEU A 80 12.33 -5.86 -0.77
N TYR A 81 12.51 -4.55 -0.83
CA TYR A 81 13.82 -3.92 -0.74
C TYR A 81 13.85 -2.83 0.33
N LEU A 82 15.02 -2.68 0.93
CA LEU A 82 15.41 -1.56 1.77
C LEU A 82 16.45 -0.75 0.99
N ILE A 83 16.19 0.55 0.82
CA ILE A 83 17.07 1.46 0.10
C ILE A 83 17.35 2.71 0.95
N ILE A 84 18.53 3.30 0.75
CA ILE A 84 18.97 4.51 1.45
C ILE A 84 19.25 5.66 0.49
N HIS A 85 18.97 6.88 0.91
CA HIS A 85 19.37 8.09 0.22
C HIS A 85 20.30 8.88 1.16
N LYS A 86 21.63 8.80 0.91
CA LYS A 86 22.64 9.35 1.82
C LYS A 86 22.52 10.86 1.99
N GLU A 87 22.29 11.60 0.92
CA GLU A 87 22.20 13.06 0.96
C GLU A 87 20.97 13.55 1.74
N PHE A 88 19.89 12.78 1.72
CA PHE A 88 18.67 13.14 2.45
C PHE A 88 18.57 12.44 3.80
N SER A 89 19.59 11.66 4.19
CA SER A 89 19.53 10.76 5.34
C SER A 89 18.18 10.04 5.44
N SER A 90 17.70 9.45 4.34
CA SER A 90 16.37 8.83 4.31
C SER A 90 16.46 7.35 3.97
N ILE A 91 15.62 6.56 4.62
CA ILE A 91 15.43 5.14 4.34
C ILE A 91 14.06 4.94 3.72
N LYS A 92 13.97 4.04 2.76
CA LYS A 92 12.70 3.65 2.14
C LYS A 92 12.55 2.13 2.10
N VAL A 93 11.35 1.69 2.43
CA VAL A 93 10.86 0.32 2.22
C VAL A 93 10.05 0.31 0.92
N GLY A 94 10.15 -0.76 0.13
CA GLY A 94 9.32 -0.90 -1.06
C GLY A 94 9.31 -2.32 -1.61
N ILE A 95 8.38 -2.59 -2.52
CA ILE A 95 8.31 -3.87 -3.25
C ILE A 95 8.39 -3.68 -4.78
N SER A 96 8.87 -4.70 -5.48
CA SER A 96 8.83 -4.80 -6.94
C SER A 96 8.71 -6.26 -7.39
N ASN A 97 8.17 -6.49 -8.59
CA ASN A 97 8.26 -7.81 -9.23
C ASN A 97 9.65 -8.01 -9.86
N HIS A 98 10.10 -9.26 -9.99
CA HIS A 98 11.34 -9.58 -10.71
C HIS A 98 11.21 -9.30 -12.22
N GLU A 99 10.09 -9.71 -12.83
CA GLU A 99 9.79 -9.55 -14.26
C GLU A 99 9.17 -8.17 -14.60
N ALA A 100 9.42 -7.15 -13.78
CA ALA A 100 8.88 -5.82 -14.02
C ALA A 100 9.62 -5.12 -15.17
N ASN A 101 8.95 -4.94 -16.32
CA ASN A 101 9.44 -4.16 -17.48
C ASN A 101 9.89 -2.73 -17.12
N LEU A 102 9.32 -2.15 -16.06
CA LEU A 102 9.76 -0.90 -15.46
C LEU A 102 10.39 -1.21 -14.10
N ASN A 103 11.71 -1.23 -14.07
CA ASN A 103 12.44 -1.59 -12.86
C ASN A 103 12.41 -0.40 -11.87
N ARG A 104 11.41 -0.39 -10.98
CA ARG A 104 11.21 0.69 -9.99
C ARG A 104 12.45 0.97 -9.17
N LEU A 105 13.19 -0.09 -8.84
CA LEU A 105 14.44 0.03 -8.12
C LEU A 105 15.49 0.81 -8.93
N GLU A 106 15.56 0.61 -10.24
CA GLU A 106 16.44 1.39 -11.11
C GLU A 106 16.00 2.85 -11.22
N ALA A 107 14.69 3.12 -11.23
CA ALA A 107 14.20 4.50 -11.15
C ALA A 107 14.60 5.18 -9.84
N HIS A 108 14.53 4.46 -8.71
CA HIS A 108 15.06 4.96 -7.44
C HIS A 108 16.57 5.18 -7.50
N LYS A 109 17.35 4.22 -8.01
CA LYS A 109 18.82 4.35 -8.14
C LYS A 109 19.25 5.56 -8.95
N LYS A 110 18.56 5.84 -10.06
CA LYS A 110 18.80 7.05 -10.88
C LYS A 110 18.55 8.36 -10.12
N ASN A 111 17.80 8.32 -9.02
CA ASN A 111 17.51 9.46 -8.15
C ASN A 111 18.25 9.35 -6.80
N GLY A 112 19.47 8.82 -6.79
CA GLY A 112 20.37 8.85 -5.63
C GLY A 112 20.10 7.80 -4.54
N TRP A 113 19.18 6.87 -4.78
CA TRP A 113 18.92 5.78 -3.84
C TRP A 113 19.89 4.61 -4.04
N GLU A 114 20.38 4.05 -2.94
CA GLU A 114 21.24 2.88 -2.96
C GLU A 114 20.51 1.68 -2.37
N LEU A 115 20.59 0.53 -3.02
CA LEU A 115 20.07 -0.72 -2.47
C LEU A 115 20.94 -1.14 -1.29
N TYR A 116 20.32 -1.28 -0.12
CA TYR A 116 20.94 -1.87 1.04
C TYR A 116 20.74 -3.39 1.06
N LYS A 117 19.49 -3.85 0.95
CA LYS A 117 19.14 -5.27 0.96
C LYS A 117 17.80 -5.53 0.28
N SER A 118 17.62 -6.74 -0.22
CA SER A 118 16.34 -7.25 -0.73
C SER A 118 16.03 -8.65 -0.17
N PHE A 119 14.74 -8.99 -0.18
CA PHE A 119 14.19 -10.25 0.31
C PHE A 119 13.15 -10.74 -0.70
N ASP A 120 13.34 -11.96 -1.21
CA ASP A 120 12.51 -12.53 -2.26
C ASP A 120 11.26 -13.22 -1.68
N PHE A 121 10.19 -13.20 -2.46
CA PHE A 121 8.89 -13.78 -2.16
C PHE A 121 8.29 -14.42 -3.39
N ASP A 122 7.55 -15.51 -3.18
CA ASP A 122 6.86 -16.23 -4.25
C ASP A 122 5.80 -15.35 -4.94
N THR A 123 5.19 -14.43 -4.18
CA THR A 123 4.20 -13.49 -4.72
C THR A 123 4.34 -12.08 -4.16
N ALA A 124 4.03 -11.08 -4.98
CA ALA A 124 3.94 -9.69 -4.53
C ALA A 124 2.85 -9.44 -3.47
N ASN A 125 1.82 -10.31 -3.36
CA ASN A 125 0.88 -10.27 -2.24
C ASN A 125 1.57 -10.48 -0.90
N GLU A 126 2.46 -11.48 -0.85
CA GLU A 126 3.21 -11.80 0.35
C GLU A 126 4.19 -10.68 0.68
N ALA A 127 4.94 -10.19 -0.31
CA ALA A 127 5.83 -9.05 -0.15
C ALA A 127 5.08 -7.79 0.37
N GLU A 128 3.90 -7.47 -0.18
CA GLU A 128 3.05 -6.35 0.27
C GLU A 128 2.57 -6.55 1.71
N TRP A 129 2.26 -7.79 2.12
CA TRP A 129 1.84 -8.08 3.48
C TRP A 129 2.94 -7.73 4.48
N PHE A 130 4.17 -8.19 4.21
CA PHE A 130 5.32 -7.87 5.06
C PHE A 130 5.70 -6.37 5.00
N GLU A 131 5.69 -5.75 3.82
CA GLU A 131 5.88 -4.29 3.66
C GLU A 131 4.89 -3.53 4.54
N THR A 132 3.61 -3.89 4.47
CA THR A 132 2.54 -3.25 5.23
C THR A 132 2.75 -3.42 6.74
N LYS A 133 3.19 -4.60 7.20
CA LYS A 133 3.49 -4.84 8.62
C LYS A 133 4.65 -3.98 9.10
N LEU A 134 5.74 -3.94 8.32
CA LEU A 134 6.92 -3.14 8.65
C LEU A 134 6.61 -1.63 8.66
N LEU A 135 5.89 -1.13 7.65
CA LEU A 135 5.45 0.27 7.61
C LEU A 135 4.50 0.61 8.77
N ASN A 136 3.59 -0.29 9.14
CA ASN A 136 2.72 -0.05 10.30
C ASN A 136 3.52 0.04 11.59
N TRP A 137 4.51 -0.84 11.79
CA TRP A 137 5.42 -0.76 12.95
C TRP A 137 6.17 0.57 12.98
N LEU A 138 6.74 1.01 11.85
CA LEU A 138 7.41 2.32 11.75
C LEU A 138 6.48 3.48 12.15
N ARG A 139 5.22 3.45 11.66
CA ARG A 139 4.26 4.55 11.83
C ARG A 139 3.59 4.56 13.19
N ARG A 140 3.27 3.40 13.76
CA ARG A 140 2.43 3.28 14.96
C ARG A 140 3.23 2.99 16.21
N ASP A 141 4.23 2.12 16.11
CA ASP A 141 4.97 1.64 17.27
C ASP A 141 6.21 2.53 17.49
N ARG A 142 6.94 2.83 16.41
CA ARG A 142 8.06 3.79 16.43
C ARG A 142 7.63 5.25 16.28
N GLN A 143 6.36 5.50 15.94
CA GLN A 143 5.78 6.85 15.79
C GLN A 143 6.53 7.74 14.78
N LEU A 144 7.16 7.14 13.77
CA LEU A 144 7.93 7.87 12.76
C LEU A 144 7.03 8.38 11.64
N GLY A 145 7.22 9.64 11.28
CA GLY A 145 6.52 10.29 10.18
C GLY A 145 6.97 9.83 8.80
N VAL A 146 6.26 10.30 7.78
CA VAL A 146 6.74 10.27 6.39
C VAL A 146 7.84 11.33 6.27
N HIS A 147 9.05 10.95 5.89
CA HIS A 147 10.19 11.85 5.90
C HIS A 147 10.26 12.74 4.66
N LEU A 148 10.22 12.14 3.47
CA LEU A 148 10.31 12.89 2.22
C LEU A 148 8.93 13.30 1.71
N VAL A 149 8.86 14.48 1.12
CA VAL A 149 7.67 14.98 0.42
C VAL A 149 7.65 14.51 -1.04
N ARG A 150 6.50 14.65 -1.70
CA ARG A 150 6.28 14.18 -3.08
C ARG A 150 7.26 14.83 -4.07
N GLU A 151 7.59 16.09 -3.85
CA GLU A 151 8.43 16.90 -4.73
C GLU A 151 9.89 16.39 -4.75
N LEU A 152 10.35 15.81 -3.63
CA LEU A 152 11.67 15.18 -3.52
C LEU A 152 11.68 13.71 -4.00
N MET A 153 10.52 13.20 -4.43
CA MET A 153 10.32 11.81 -4.88
C MET A 153 9.59 11.80 -6.23
N PRO A 154 10.16 12.38 -7.31
CA PRO A 154 9.52 12.44 -8.63
C PRO A 154 9.18 11.05 -9.20
N GLN A 155 9.95 10.03 -8.84
CA GLN A 155 9.69 8.62 -9.15
C GLN A 155 8.57 7.98 -8.31
N GLY A 156 8.04 8.69 -7.32
CA GLY A 156 7.00 8.22 -6.40
C GLY A 156 7.52 7.44 -5.19
N GLY A 157 6.60 7.03 -4.31
CA GLY A 157 6.90 6.19 -3.14
C GLY A 157 7.33 6.94 -1.88
N PHE A 158 7.01 8.23 -1.78
CA PHE A 158 7.39 9.07 -0.63
C PHE A 158 6.76 8.61 0.69
N SER A 159 5.53 8.06 0.68
CA SER A 159 4.82 7.56 1.87
C SER A 159 5.56 6.45 2.62
N GLU A 160 6.43 5.73 1.93
CA GLU A 160 7.21 4.63 2.49
C GLU A 160 8.59 5.07 3.02
N THR A 161 8.85 6.38 3.14
CA THR A 161 10.12 6.93 3.63
C THR A 161 10.12 7.20 5.14
N VAL A 162 11.27 7.08 5.77
CA VAL A 162 11.55 7.47 7.17
C VAL A 162 12.88 8.20 7.26
N ASP A 163 13.06 8.97 8.34
CA ASP A 163 14.30 9.68 8.63
C ASP A 163 15.34 8.69 9.18
N GLY A 164 16.45 8.56 8.46
CA GLY A 164 17.59 7.71 8.83
C GLY A 164 18.38 8.24 10.02
N ASN A 165 18.13 9.47 10.48
CA ASN A 165 18.66 9.99 11.74
C ASN A 165 17.82 9.55 12.96
N GLU A 166 16.54 9.19 12.76
CA GLU A 166 15.64 8.74 13.83
C GLU A 166 15.66 7.22 14.02
N ILE A 167 15.99 6.48 12.97
CA ILE A 167 16.10 5.01 13.00
C ILE A 167 17.16 4.51 12.03
N SER A 168 17.94 3.52 12.46
CA SER A 168 18.94 2.91 11.60
C SER A 168 18.32 1.89 10.63
N ILE A 169 18.94 1.72 9.46
CA ILE A 169 18.52 0.67 8.52
C ILE A 169 18.69 -0.74 9.09
N LEU A 170 19.65 -0.93 10.00
CA LEU A 170 19.88 -2.18 10.71
C LEU A 170 18.70 -2.53 11.63
N GLU A 171 18.15 -1.56 12.36
CA GLU A 171 16.95 -1.79 13.18
C GLU A 171 15.74 -2.18 12.31
N ILE A 172 15.58 -1.54 11.14
CA ILE A 172 14.51 -1.87 10.20
C ILE A 172 14.69 -3.30 9.65
N GLU A 173 15.91 -3.66 9.27
CA GLU A 173 16.25 -5.02 8.83
C GLU A 173 15.97 -6.04 9.92
N GLN A 174 16.45 -5.82 11.15
CA GLN A 174 16.21 -6.72 12.27
C GLN A 174 14.71 -6.91 12.51
N LYS A 175 13.94 -5.82 12.51
CA LYS A 175 12.50 -5.92 12.65
C LYS A 175 11.86 -6.73 11.53
N PHE A 176 12.35 -6.58 10.31
CA PHE A 176 11.86 -7.34 9.17
C PHE A 176 12.14 -8.84 9.32
N LEU A 177 13.35 -9.20 9.79
CA LEU A 177 13.70 -10.59 10.06
C LEU A 177 12.81 -11.20 11.15
N GLU A 178 12.52 -10.47 12.24
CA GLU A 178 11.55 -10.91 13.26
C GLU A 178 10.16 -11.17 12.65
N LEU A 179 9.69 -10.30 11.74
CA LEU A 179 8.40 -10.49 11.07
C LEU A 179 8.40 -11.75 10.21
N LEU A 180 9.48 -12.06 9.50
CA LEU A 180 9.61 -13.28 8.70
C LEU A 180 9.53 -14.53 9.57
N GLU A 181 10.25 -14.55 10.70
CA GLU A 181 10.21 -15.68 11.64
C GLU A 181 8.79 -15.94 12.15
N ILE A 182 8.06 -14.89 12.52
CA ILE A 182 6.67 -15.00 12.98
C ILE A 182 5.76 -15.49 11.83
N GLY A 183 5.88 -14.90 10.65
CA GLY A 183 5.05 -15.25 9.49
C GLY A 183 5.24 -16.67 8.96
N MET A 184 6.38 -17.30 9.26
CA MET A 184 6.63 -18.73 8.95
C MET A 184 6.00 -19.70 9.96
N THR A 185 5.49 -19.20 11.09
CA THR A 185 4.90 -20.03 12.16
C THR A 185 3.36 -20.03 12.20
N ASP A 186 2.72 -19.19 11.38
CA ASP A 186 1.26 -19.11 11.20
C ASP A 186 0.79 -19.95 9.99
#